data_AF-A0A4P9YZN5-F1
#
_entry.id   AF-A0A4P9YZN5-F1
#
_cell.length_a   1.000
_cell.length_b   1.000
_cell.length_c   1.000
_cell.angle_alpha   90.00
_cell.angle_beta   90.00
_cell.angle_gamma   90.00
#
_symmetry.space_group_name_H-M   'P 1'
#
loop_
_entity.id
_entity.type
_entity.pdbx_description
1 polymer ?
#
loop_
_entity_poly.entity_id
_entity_poly.type
_entity_poly.pdbx_seq_one_letter_code
_entity_poly.pdbx_strand_id
1 'polypeptide(L)'
;IVLHACAHNPTGVDPTEEQWQQVADVMAAKGHFPFFDCAYQGFATGDVDRDARAIRLFVERGFELFVAQSFAKNFGLYGERCGCLTVVARHVDEARAVHSQLSKISRANISNPPTFGARIVAMVLQDPELYREWLDNLR
;
A
#
# COMPACT_ATOMS: atom_id res chain seq x y z
N ILE A 1 10.35 -10.62 1.83
CA ILE A 1 11.07 -9.76 0.87
C ILE A 1 10.35 -8.42 0.83
N VAL A 2 11.06 -7.30 0.91
CA VAL A 2 10.46 -5.96 0.77
C VAL A 2 10.55 -5.52 -0.69
N LEU A 3 9.44 -5.05 -1.24
CA LEU A 3 9.29 -4.64 -2.63
C LEU A 3 8.69 -3.22 -2.68
N HIS A 4 9.24 -2.33 -3.49
CA HIS A 4 8.58 -1.05 -3.77
C HIS A 4 7.48 -1.28 -4.81
N ALA A 5 6.26 -0.83 -4.54
CA ALA A 5 5.12 -1.06 -5.43
C ALA A 5 5.28 -0.37 -6.79
N CYS A 6 5.82 0.85 -6.77
CA CYS A 6 6.16 1.70 -7.91
C CYS A 6 7.08 2.84 -7.43
N ALA A 7 7.63 3.59 -8.37
CA ALA A 7 8.58 4.70 -8.16
C ALA A 7 9.68 4.33 -7.15
N HIS A 8 10.47 3.30 -7.48
CA HIS A 8 11.53 2.82 -6.61
C HIS A 8 12.45 3.95 -6.13
N ASN A 9 12.52 4.15 -4.81
CA ASN A 9 13.45 5.09 -4.20
C ASN A 9 14.76 4.35 -3.85
N PRO A 10 15.95 4.81 -4.29
CA PRO A 10 16.26 6.12 -4.89
C PRO A 10 16.42 6.14 -6.41
N THR A 11 16.32 5.00 -7.09
CA THR A 11 16.76 4.91 -8.50
C THR A 11 15.73 5.40 -9.52
N GLY A 12 14.45 5.44 -9.16
CA GLY A 12 13.33 5.68 -10.08
C GLY A 12 13.08 4.55 -11.08
N VAL A 13 13.76 3.40 -10.95
CA VAL A 13 13.67 2.29 -11.90
C VAL A 13 12.77 1.19 -11.35
N ASP A 14 11.64 0.97 -12.01
CA ASP A 14 10.68 -0.07 -11.66
C ASP A 14 10.75 -1.26 -12.63
N PRO A 15 10.45 -2.49 -12.18
CA PRO A 15 10.25 -3.61 -13.08
C PRO A 15 9.08 -3.37 -14.05
N THR A 16 9.20 -3.86 -15.28
CA THR A 16 8.06 -3.92 -16.22
C THR A 16 7.01 -4.92 -15.74
N GLU A 17 5.81 -4.90 -16.35
CA GLU A 17 4.76 -5.87 -15.99
C GLU A 17 5.23 -7.31 -16.19
N GLU A 18 5.95 -7.62 -17.27
CA GLU A 18 6.51 -8.94 -17.54
C GLU A 18 7.57 -9.33 -16.49
N GLN A 19 8.38 -8.38 -16.03
CA GLN A 19 9.36 -8.63 -14.99
C GLN A 19 8.68 -8.86 -13.64
N TRP A 20 7.60 -8.15 -13.33
CA TRP A 20 6.80 -8.43 -12.13
C TRP A 20 6.21 -9.85 -12.13
N GLN A 21 5.80 -10.36 -13.30
CA GLN A 21 5.38 -11.76 -13.43
C GLN A 21 6.50 -12.73 -13.04
N GLN A 22 7.72 -12.49 -13.54
CA GLN A 22 8.89 -13.32 -13.23
C GLN A 22 9.27 -13.24 -11.74
N VAL A 23 9.19 -12.05 -11.13
CA VAL A 23 9.44 -11.89 -9.69
C VAL A 23 8.41 -12.69 -8.89
N ALA A 24 7.13 -12.62 -9.25
CA ALA A 24 6.07 -13.40 -8.61
C ALA A 24 6.32 -14.91 -8.76
N ASP A 25 6.74 -15.39 -9.95
CA ASP A 25 7.07 -16.80 -10.19
C ASP A 25 8.15 -17.30 -9.23
N VAL A 26 9.25 -16.55 -9.12
CA VAL A 26 10.38 -16.90 -8.24
C VAL A 26 9.97 -16.87 -6.77
N MET A 27 9.21 -15.86 -6.36
CA MET A 27 8.76 -15.75 -4.97
C MET A 27 7.80 -16.88 -4.59
N ALA A 28 6.89 -17.28 -5.49
CA ALA A 28 6.00 -18.41 -5.27
C ALA A 28 6.79 -19.72 -5.16
N ALA A 29 7.70 -19.97 -6.11
CA ALA A 29 8.53 -21.18 -6.14
C ALA A 29 9.41 -21.33 -4.88
N LYS A 30 9.82 -20.21 -4.28
CA LYS A 30 10.65 -20.18 -3.06
C LYS A 30 9.87 -19.99 -1.76
N GLY A 31 8.54 -19.91 -1.81
CA GLY A 31 7.71 -19.68 -0.62
C GLY A 31 8.03 -18.36 0.11
N HIS A 32 8.39 -17.32 -0.63
CA HIS A 32 8.72 -16.01 -0.04
C HIS A 32 7.47 -15.21 0.30
N PHE A 33 7.47 -14.58 1.49
CA PHE A 33 6.42 -13.65 1.91
C PHE A 33 6.70 -12.22 1.36
N PRO A 34 5.80 -11.64 0.55
CA PRO A 34 5.92 -10.27 0.05
C PRO A 34 5.51 -9.22 1.10
N PHE A 35 6.29 -8.15 1.17
CA PHE A 35 5.94 -6.93 1.87
C PHE A 35 6.11 -5.78 0.88
N PHE A 36 5.02 -5.14 0.48
CA PHE A 36 5.06 -3.96 -0.38
C PHE A 36 5.18 -2.66 0.42
N ASP A 37 6.13 -1.80 0.04
CA ASP A 37 6.17 -0.39 0.39
C ASP A 37 5.51 0.41 -0.74
N CYS A 38 4.41 1.10 -0.43
CA CYS A 38 3.56 1.82 -1.37
C CYS A 38 3.44 3.30 -0.94
N ALA A 39 4.47 4.08 -1.24
CA ALA A 39 4.55 5.48 -0.84
C ALA A 39 4.16 6.49 -1.94
N TYR A 40 4.07 6.04 -3.19
CA TYR A 40 3.98 6.91 -4.38
C TYR A 40 2.81 6.55 -5.32
N GLN A 41 1.79 5.84 -4.83
CA GLN A 41 0.63 5.49 -5.66
C GLN A 41 -0.05 6.75 -6.24
N GLY A 42 -0.17 6.80 -7.56
CA GLY A 42 -0.67 7.93 -8.34
C GLY A 42 0.45 8.82 -8.89
N PHE A 43 1.64 8.83 -8.29
CA PHE A 43 2.75 9.70 -8.68
C PHE A 43 3.69 9.08 -9.72
N ALA A 44 3.71 7.76 -9.87
CA ALA A 44 4.62 7.12 -10.83
C ALA A 44 4.09 7.26 -12.26
N THR A 45 2.78 7.08 -12.46
CA THR A 45 2.15 7.10 -13.79
C THR A 45 0.99 8.08 -13.94
N GLY A 46 0.59 8.79 -12.88
CA GLY A 46 -0.64 9.59 -12.86
C GLY A 46 -1.92 8.77 -12.68
N ASP A 47 -1.79 7.44 -12.48
CA ASP A 47 -2.90 6.50 -12.39
C ASP A 47 -2.72 5.60 -11.16
N VAL A 48 -3.66 5.70 -10.22
CA VAL A 48 -3.63 4.98 -8.94
C VAL A 48 -3.81 3.47 -9.10
N ASP A 49 -4.49 3.02 -10.15
CA ASP A 49 -4.72 1.60 -10.43
C ASP A 49 -3.49 0.95 -11.06
N ARG A 50 -2.87 1.67 -12.01
CA ARG A 50 -1.61 1.24 -12.65
C ARG A 50 -0.47 1.16 -11.63
N ASP A 51 -0.37 2.15 -10.76
CA ASP A 51 0.67 2.20 -9.72
C ASP A 51 0.48 1.12 -8.64
N ALA A 52 -0.71 0.53 -8.53
CA ALA A 52 -1.02 -0.60 -7.64
C ALA A 52 -0.94 -1.97 -8.31
N ARG A 53 -0.61 -2.04 -9.61
CA ARG A 53 -0.69 -3.27 -10.41
C ARG A 53 0.16 -4.41 -9.85
N ALA A 54 1.38 -4.12 -9.40
CA ALA A 54 2.28 -5.13 -8.82
C ALA A 54 1.66 -5.80 -7.57
N ILE A 55 1.05 -5.01 -6.68
CA ILE A 55 0.37 -5.54 -5.48
C ILE A 55 -0.80 -6.43 -5.90
N ARG A 56 -1.66 -5.93 -6.81
CA ARG A 56 -2.85 -6.66 -7.30
C ARG A 56 -2.46 -7.97 -7.95
N LEU A 57 -1.40 -7.99 -8.76
CA LEU A 57 -0.88 -9.19 -9.37
C LEU A 57 -0.53 -10.26 -8.33
N PHE A 58 0.17 -9.88 -7.26
CA PHE A 58 0.53 -10.82 -6.20
C PHE A 58 -0.73 -11.35 -5.47
N VAL A 59 -1.72 -10.51 -5.22
CA VAL A 59 -3.00 -10.96 -4.64
C VAL A 59 -3.73 -11.93 -5.60
N GLU A 60 -3.83 -11.60 -6.89
CA GLU A 60 -4.42 -12.46 -7.93
C GLU A 60 -3.74 -13.82 -8.02
N ARG A 61 -2.43 -13.87 -7.77
CA ARG A 61 -1.61 -15.09 -7.73
C ARG A 61 -1.73 -15.87 -6.41
N GLY A 62 -2.57 -15.42 -5.47
CA GLY A 62 -2.85 -16.11 -4.21
C GLY A 62 -1.84 -15.87 -3.09
N PHE A 63 -1.00 -14.83 -3.19
CA PHE A 63 -0.09 -14.47 -2.12
C PHE A 63 -0.85 -13.88 -0.92
N GLU A 64 -0.48 -14.31 0.27
CA GLU A 64 -0.64 -13.51 1.48
C GLU A 64 0.50 -12.50 1.52
N LEU A 65 0.21 -11.25 1.91
CA LEU A 65 1.20 -10.17 1.85
C LEU A 65 0.86 -9.03 2.81
N PHE A 66 1.85 -8.18 3.04
CA PHE A 66 1.66 -6.88 3.70
C PHE A 66 1.84 -5.73 2.71
N VAL A 67 1.12 -4.63 2.95
CA VAL A 67 1.29 -3.36 2.24
C VAL A 67 1.41 -2.24 3.27
N ALA A 68 2.54 -1.55 3.32
CA ALA A 68 2.68 -0.28 4.01
C ALA A 68 2.37 0.85 3.02
N GLN A 69 1.25 1.53 3.21
CA GLN A 69 0.81 2.63 2.36
C GLN A 69 1.06 3.97 3.05
N SER A 70 1.59 4.94 2.31
CA SER A 70 1.79 6.30 2.81
C SER A 70 0.92 7.30 2.05
N PHE A 71 0.31 8.23 2.78
CA PHE A 71 -0.41 9.37 2.21
C PHE A 71 0.43 10.66 2.21
N ALA A 72 1.71 10.57 2.56
CA ALA A 72 2.56 11.76 2.68
C ALA A 72 2.74 12.48 1.33
N LYS A 73 2.84 11.75 0.22
CA LYS A 73 3.12 12.30 -1.10
C LYS A 73 1.83 12.51 -1.88
N ASN A 74 1.04 11.44 -2.02
CA ASN A 74 -0.18 11.50 -2.81
C ASN A 74 -1.30 12.38 -2.25
N PHE A 75 -1.28 12.69 -0.95
CA PHE A 75 -2.15 13.69 -0.35
C PHE A 75 -1.41 14.95 0.13
N GLY A 76 -0.10 15.03 -0.06
CA GLY A 76 0.72 16.11 0.51
C GLY A 76 0.72 16.16 2.05
N LEU A 77 0.28 15.10 2.74
CA LEU A 77 0.15 15.03 4.20
C LEU A 77 1.47 14.66 4.90
N TYR A 78 2.59 15.24 4.45
CA TYR A 78 3.95 14.92 4.91
C TYR A 78 4.06 14.96 6.44
N GLY A 79 3.66 16.08 7.04
CA GLY A 79 3.74 16.32 8.49
C GLY A 79 2.67 15.59 9.31
N GLU A 80 1.53 15.25 8.70
CA GLU A 80 0.39 14.68 9.42
C GLU A 80 0.52 13.18 9.71
N ARG A 81 1.57 12.55 9.14
CA ARG A 81 1.95 11.15 9.41
C ARG A 81 0.80 10.17 9.13
N CYS A 82 0.06 10.39 8.04
CA CYS A 82 -1.04 9.54 7.64
C CYS A 82 -0.55 8.38 6.74
N GLY A 83 -0.96 7.16 7.09
CA GLY A 83 -0.65 5.93 6.37
C GLY A 83 -1.47 4.75 6.90
N CYS A 84 -1.32 3.59 6.26
CA CYS A 84 -2.04 2.37 6.61
C CYS A 84 -1.15 1.14 6.44
N LEU A 85 -1.31 0.14 7.30
CA LEU A 85 -0.77 -1.20 7.09
C LEU A 85 -1.92 -2.14 6.72
N THR A 86 -1.88 -2.69 5.51
CA THR A 86 -2.84 -3.71 5.06
C THR A 86 -2.22 -5.09 5.16
N VAL A 87 -3.02 -6.06 5.62
CA VAL A 87 -2.68 -7.48 5.65
C VAL A 87 -3.66 -8.22 4.75
N VAL A 88 -3.13 -8.92 3.75
CA VAL A 88 -3.88 -9.85 2.91
C VAL A 88 -3.62 -11.25 3.45
N ALA A 89 -4.67 -11.91 3.94
CA ALA A 89 -4.62 -13.28 4.42
C ALA A 89 -5.61 -14.15 3.64
N ARG A 90 -5.36 -15.46 3.56
CA ARG A 90 -6.26 -16.41 2.89
C ARG A 90 -7.58 -16.57 3.64
N HIS A 91 -7.53 -16.55 4.97
CA HIS A 91 -8.69 -16.77 5.81
C HIS A 91 -9.00 -15.58 6.72
N VAL A 92 -10.30 -15.34 6.94
CA VAL A 92 -10.78 -14.24 7.80
C VAL A 92 -10.30 -14.37 9.24
N ASP A 93 -10.16 -15.60 9.74
CA ASP A 93 -9.73 -15.83 11.12
C ASP A 93 -8.22 -15.57 11.30
N GLU A 94 -7.41 -15.82 10.27
CA GLU A 94 -6.00 -15.43 10.24
C GLU A 94 -5.86 -13.91 10.23
N ALA A 95 -6.63 -13.21 9.38
CA ALA A 95 -6.66 -11.76 9.35
C ALA A 95 -7.05 -11.15 10.71
N ARG A 96 -8.07 -11.71 11.38
CA ARG A 96 -8.48 -11.30 12.74
C ARG A 96 -7.39 -11.55 13.77
N ALA A 97 -6.73 -12.70 13.72
CA ALA A 97 -5.64 -13.03 14.62
C ALA A 97 -4.47 -12.06 14.47
N VAL A 98 -4.04 -11.78 13.23
CA VAL A 98 -2.99 -10.80 12.94
C VAL A 98 -3.40 -9.39 13.40
N HIS A 99 -4.62 -8.95 13.09
CA HIS A 99 -5.14 -7.66 13.54
C HIS A 99 -5.10 -7.52 15.07
N SER A 100 -5.42 -8.58 15.82
CA SER A 100 -5.36 -8.55 17.29
C SER A 100 -3.95 -8.33 17.83
N GLN A 101 -2.94 -8.91 17.17
CA GLN A 101 -1.54 -8.75 17.57
C GLN A 101 -1.00 -7.37 17.17
N LEU A 102 -1.31 -6.91 15.95
CA LEU A 102 -0.97 -5.55 15.52
C LEU A 102 -1.59 -4.48 16.43
N SER A 103 -2.82 -4.69 16.89
CA SER A 103 -3.48 -3.79 17.85
C SER A 103 -2.73 -3.71 19.18
N LYS A 104 -2.24 -4.84 19.71
CA LYS A 104 -1.42 -4.87 20.93
C LYS A 104 -0.09 -4.14 20.74
N ILE A 105 0.57 -4.37 19.60
CA ILE A 105 1.83 -3.70 19.24
C ILE A 105 1.60 -2.19 19.13
N SER A 106 0.56 -1.75 18.41
CA SER A 106 0.20 -0.33 18.30
C SER A 106 -0.06 0.29 19.67
N ARG A 107 -0.81 -0.40 20.54
CA ARG A 107 -1.11 0.08 21.88
C ARG A 107 0.14 0.29 22.73
N ALA A 108 1.13 -0.61 22.61
CA ALA A 108 2.38 -0.52 23.34
C ALA A 108 3.34 0.56 22.79
N ASN A 109 3.26 0.89 21.50
CA ASN A 109 4.17 1.84 20.85
C ASN A 109 3.63 3.28 20.82
N ILE A 110 2.39 3.45 20.36
CA ILE A 110 1.80 4.78 20.11
C ILE A 110 0.44 4.98 20.76
N SER A 111 -0.09 3.97 21.46
CA SER A 111 -1.49 3.90 21.93
C SER A 111 -2.49 3.88 20.78
N ASN A 112 -2.64 4.98 20.06
CA ASN A 112 -3.54 5.17 18.93
C ASN A 112 -2.93 6.14 17.89
N PRO A 113 -3.28 6.03 16.60
CA PRO A 113 -2.73 6.87 15.54
C PRO A 113 -3.31 8.30 15.56
N PRO A 114 -2.61 9.30 14.99
CA PRO A 114 -3.12 10.65 14.82
C PRO A 114 -4.35 10.68 13.88
N THR A 115 -5.37 11.46 14.25
CA THR A 115 -6.68 11.40 13.56
C THR A 115 -6.85 12.43 12.44
N PHE A 116 -6.11 13.54 12.46
CA PHE A 116 -6.32 14.67 11.56
C PHE A 116 -6.12 14.28 10.08
N GLY A 117 -4.93 13.78 9.72
CA GLY A 117 -4.65 13.34 8.36
C GLY A 117 -5.59 12.22 7.90
N ALA A 118 -5.92 11.28 8.79
CA ALA A 118 -6.85 10.19 8.48
C ALA A 118 -8.25 10.69 8.12
N ARG A 119 -8.74 11.75 8.77
CA ARG A 119 -10.03 12.38 8.45
C ARG A 119 -10.03 13.08 7.09
N ILE A 120 -8.92 13.74 6.73
CA ILE A 120 -8.76 14.36 5.41
C ILE A 120 -8.80 13.29 4.32
N VAL A 121 -7.99 12.24 4.46
CA VAL A 121 -7.96 11.13 3.49
C VAL A 121 -9.35 10.50 3.37
N ALA A 122 -10.02 10.21 4.49
CA ALA A 122 -11.35 9.62 4.46
C ALA A 122 -12.37 10.54 3.75
N MET A 123 -12.36 11.84 4.02
CA MET A 123 -13.25 12.82 3.41
C MET A 123 -13.08 12.84 1.89
N VAL A 124 -11.84 12.94 1.41
CA VAL A 124 -11.56 13.01 -0.04
C VAL A 124 -11.89 11.69 -0.74
N LEU A 125 -11.53 10.53 -0.15
CA LEU A 125 -11.76 9.24 -0.80
C LEU A 125 -13.23 8.79 -0.78
N GLN A 126 -14.06 9.34 0.10
CA GLN A 126 -15.48 8.99 0.22
C GLN A 126 -16.42 9.95 -0.52
N ASP A 127 -15.94 11.12 -0.90
CA ASP A 127 -16.69 12.10 -1.67
C ASP A 127 -16.33 12.01 -3.16
N PRO A 128 -17.27 11.70 -4.07
CA PRO A 128 -16.96 11.53 -5.49
C PRO A 128 -16.39 12.79 -6.18
N GLU A 129 -16.77 13.99 -5.75
CA GLU A 129 -16.28 15.24 -6.32
C GLU A 129 -14.83 15.48 -5.88
N LEU A 130 -14.55 15.35 -4.58
CA LEU A 130 -13.21 15.49 -4.03
C LEU A 130 -12.27 14.39 -4.53
N TYR A 131 -12.76 13.16 -4.66
CA TYR A 131 -11.97 12.05 -5.20
C TYR A 131 -11.53 12.33 -6.64
N ARG A 132 -12.44 12.87 -7.46
CA ARG A 132 -12.13 13.26 -8.84
C ARG A 132 -11.13 14.40 -8.89
N GLU A 133 -11.31 15.44 -8.07
CA GLU A 133 -10.35 16.54 -7.94
C GLU A 133 -8.97 16.03 -7.52
N TRP A 134 -8.92 15.13 -6.54
CA TRP A 134 -7.67 14.50 -6.09
C TRP A 134 -6.99 13.73 -7.21
N LEU A 135 -7.72 12.90 -7.98
CA LEU A 135 -7.16 12.20 -9.15
C LEU A 135 -6.60 13.18 -10.19
N ASP A 136 -7.28 14.30 -10.43
CA ASP A 136 -6.80 15.33 -11.36
C ASP A 136 -5.54 16.04 -10.82
N ASN A 137 -5.40 16.19 -9.51
CA ASN A 137 -4.21 16.78 -8.86
C ASN A 137 -2.97 15.86 -8.87
N LEU A 138 -3.14 14.57 -9.10
CA LEU A 138 -2.05 13.59 -9.17
C LEU A 138 -1.38 13.50 -10.56
N ARG A 139 -1.95 14.15 -11.57
CA ARG A 139 -1.45 14.12 -12.96
C ARG A 139 -0.34 15.12 -13.23
#